data_AF-A0A7S2B6D8-F1
#
_entry.id   AF-A0A7S2B6D8-F1
#
_cell.length_a   1.000
_cell.length_b   1.000
_cell.length_c   1.000
_cell.angle_alpha   90.00
_cell.angle_beta   90.00
_cell.angle_gamma   90.00
#
_symmetry.space_group_name_H-M   'P 1'
#
loop_
_entity.id
_entity.type
_entity.pdbx_description
1 polymer ?
#
loop_
_entity_poly.entity_id
_entity_poly.type
_entity_poly.pdbx_seq_one_letter_code
_entity_poly.pdbx_strand_id
1 'polypeptide(L)'
;NTLRSSTQHNPTSMANMAHSMTRHNAARAAVRTTSRRSTAPARRAPPAPRATTTEQQTSATVLPSTHTESSSANLEQLKGTSTNRYAQETKSSIISIGLTVSSAPVEIREKLAVKQEEWGTAISELCNYPHIEEAAVLSTCNRMEVYVVGMSYHRGVREVEEWMSKQSGIPLDELRPYLFLLRDRDAVNHVLQVSAGLDSLVMGEGQILAQVKSVFQVGQDVPGFGRTLNGLFKQAIQAGKRVRAETGIAKGAVSVSSAAAELAQMKLPSKSFNDAKVCIIGAGTMSRLLVKHLVSKGCTDMTIVNRSYPRVEELQADFPDANITAKLSPDLMECVEASDVIFAASSSEDILISKADIENMAAPS
;
A
#
# COMPACT_ATOMS: atom_id res chain seq x y z
N ASN A 1 49.20 -41.27 -12.44
CA ASN A 1 49.85 -40.20 -11.67
C ASN A 1 48.83 -39.12 -11.34
N THR A 2 48.07 -39.28 -10.25
CA THR A 2 48.34 -38.69 -8.91
C THR A 2 48.39 -37.15 -8.99
N LEU A 3 47.41 -36.41 -8.43
CA LEU A 3 47.30 -36.18 -6.99
C LEU A 3 45.91 -35.70 -6.53
N ARG A 4 45.53 -36.20 -5.35
CA ARG A 4 44.44 -35.75 -4.46
C ARG A 4 44.82 -34.47 -3.70
N SER A 5 43.83 -33.65 -3.36
CA SER A 5 43.69 -32.97 -2.05
C SER A 5 42.18 -32.69 -1.87
N SER A 6 41.39 -33.22 -0.92
CA SER A 6 41.45 -33.39 0.54
C SER A 6 41.57 -32.07 1.32
N THR A 7 40.42 -31.46 1.61
CA THR A 7 40.24 -30.53 2.73
C THR A 7 39.08 -31.01 3.61
N GLN A 8 39.45 -31.44 4.82
CA GLN A 8 38.54 -31.75 5.93
C GLN A 8 38.53 -30.56 6.91
N HIS A 9 37.35 -30.36 7.51
CA HIS A 9 37.01 -29.72 8.80
C HIS A 9 37.08 -28.20 8.98
N ASN A 10 35.93 -27.62 9.37
CA ASN A 10 35.75 -27.19 10.77
C ASN A 10 34.25 -27.02 11.16
N PRO A 11 33.71 -27.75 12.17
CA PRO A 11 32.31 -27.63 12.63
C PRO A 11 32.06 -26.45 13.61
N THR A 12 33.01 -25.54 13.80
CA THR A 12 32.93 -24.41 14.75
C THR A 12 32.18 -23.18 14.23
N SER A 13 31.68 -23.19 12.98
CA SER A 13 30.97 -22.05 12.38
C SER A 13 29.49 -21.95 12.82
N MET A 14 28.85 -23.06 13.17
CA MET A 14 27.42 -23.08 13.56
C MET A 14 27.15 -22.59 15.00
N ALA A 15 28.14 -22.66 15.90
CA ALA A 15 27.97 -22.22 17.29
C ALA A 15 28.01 -20.67 17.44
N ASN A 16 28.72 -19.98 16.54
CA ASN A 16 28.86 -18.52 16.59
C ASN A 16 27.67 -17.77 15.96
N MET A 17 26.86 -18.43 15.13
CA MET A 17 25.59 -17.85 14.62
C MET A 17 24.48 -17.85 15.68
N ALA A 18 24.46 -18.84 16.59
CA ALA A 18 23.44 -18.93 17.64
C ALA A 18 23.62 -17.86 18.74
N HIS A 19 24.85 -17.41 19.03
CA HIS A 19 25.14 -16.38 20.03
C HIS A 19 24.87 -14.94 19.55
N SER A 20 24.78 -14.70 18.25
CA SER A 20 24.45 -13.39 17.66
C SER A 20 22.94 -13.08 17.75
N MET A 21 22.09 -14.11 17.64
CA MET A 21 20.63 -13.97 17.70
C MET A 21 20.08 -13.66 19.10
N THR A 22 20.76 -14.09 20.18
CA THR A 22 20.27 -13.86 21.55
C THR A 22 20.53 -12.43 22.04
N ARG A 23 21.55 -11.73 21.53
CA ARG A 23 21.87 -10.34 21.93
C ARG A 23 20.97 -9.29 21.28
N HIS A 24 20.41 -9.57 20.08
CA HIS A 24 19.50 -8.64 19.40
C HIS A 24 18.09 -8.59 20.02
N ASN A 25 17.65 -9.63 20.74
CA ASN A 25 16.36 -9.63 21.43
C ASN A 25 16.38 -8.91 22.79
N ALA A 26 17.54 -8.80 23.45
CA ALA A 26 17.66 -8.06 24.71
C ALA A 26 17.64 -6.52 24.52
N ALA A 27 18.14 -6.02 23.38
CA ALA A 27 18.14 -4.58 23.07
C ALA A 27 16.75 -4.05 22.66
N ARG A 28 15.83 -4.92 22.24
CA ARG A 28 14.45 -4.55 21.85
C ARG A 28 13.49 -4.37 23.04
N ALA A 29 13.86 -4.82 24.24
CA ALA A 29 13.03 -4.70 25.44
C ALA A 29 13.26 -3.41 26.25
N ALA A 30 14.37 -2.69 26.01
CA ALA A 30 14.77 -1.54 26.86
C ALA A 30 14.31 -0.16 26.37
N VAL A 31 13.73 -0.05 25.16
CA VAL A 31 13.33 1.25 24.57
C VAL A 31 11.80 1.49 24.65
N ARG A 32 11.05 0.60 25.31
CA ARG A 32 9.57 0.64 25.35
C ARG A 32 8.95 1.02 26.70
N THR A 33 9.73 1.58 27.63
CA THR A 33 9.29 1.91 28.99
C THR A 33 9.54 3.36 29.38
N THR A 34 8.89 4.32 28.73
CA THR A 34 8.61 5.65 29.31
C THR A 34 7.39 6.28 28.63
N SER A 35 6.19 6.00 29.15
CA SER A 35 5.00 6.88 29.18
C SER A 35 3.78 6.04 29.54
N ARG A 36 3.60 5.75 30.85
CA ARG A 36 2.33 5.25 31.40
C ARG A 36 1.64 6.43 32.07
N ARG A 37 0.66 7.04 31.40
CA ARG A 37 -0.33 7.92 32.04
C ARG A 37 -1.40 7.04 32.69
N SER A 38 -1.56 7.18 34.00
CA SER A 38 -2.55 6.48 34.82
C SER A 38 -3.97 6.97 34.53
N THR A 39 -4.89 6.05 34.26
CA THR A 39 -6.34 6.28 34.31
C THR A 39 -6.88 5.75 35.63
N ALA A 40 -7.47 6.64 36.44
CA ALA A 40 -8.23 6.30 37.65
C ALA A 40 -9.64 6.92 37.52
N PRO A 41 -10.68 6.32 38.13
CA PRO A 41 -12.07 6.56 37.76
C PRO A 41 -12.66 7.82 38.41
N ALA A 42 -13.60 8.45 37.70
CA ALA A 42 -14.32 9.64 38.13
C ALA A 42 -15.17 9.38 39.38
N ARG A 43 -14.94 10.15 40.44
CA ARG A 43 -15.72 10.16 41.68
C ARG A 43 -16.69 11.35 41.65
N ARG A 44 -17.98 11.07 41.79
CA ARG A 44 -19.10 12.04 41.91
C ARG A 44 -18.88 13.00 43.09
N ALA A 45 -19.09 14.30 42.86
CA ALA A 45 -19.21 15.32 43.91
C ALA A 45 -20.68 15.54 44.30
N PRO A 46 -21.01 15.89 45.57
CA PRO A 46 -22.38 16.14 46.04
C PRO A 46 -22.85 17.58 45.72
N PRO A 47 -24.17 17.87 45.75
CA PRO A 47 -24.70 19.18 45.39
C PRO A 47 -24.54 20.19 46.56
N ALA A 48 -24.24 21.44 46.21
CA ALA A 48 -24.20 22.57 47.14
C ALA A 48 -25.61 23.11 47.44
N PRO A 49 -25.84 23.75 48.61
CA PRO A 49 -27.16 24.10 49.09
C PRO A 49 -27.74 25.34 48.41
N ARG A 50 -29.07 25.35 48.34
CA ARG A 50 -29.95 26.37 47.76
C ARG A 50 -29.90 27.66 48.59
N ALA A 51 -29.52 28.78 47.98
CA ALA A 51 -29.66 30.11 48.58
C ALA A 51 -30.99 30.75 48.14
N THR A 52 -31.66 31.32 49.13
CA THR A 52 -32.97 31.98 49.13
C THR A 52 -33.06 33.20 48.22
N THR A 53 -34.20 33.32 47.54
CA THR A 53 -34.68 34.45 46.75
C THR A 53 -34.80 35.71 47.59
N THR A 54 -34.15 36.80 47.16
CA THR A 54 -34.51 38.17 47.52
C THR A 54 -34.62 38.95 46.22
N GLU A 55 -35.80 39.50 45.97
CA GLU A 55 -36.12 40.31 44.80
C GLU A 55 -35.24 41.57 44.77
N GLN A 56 -34.44 41.71 43.70
CA GLN A 56 -33.86 42.99 43.30
C GLN A 56 -34.08 43.19 41.81
N GLN A 57 -34.58 44.38 41.49
CA GLN A 57 -35.08 44.84 40.21
C GLN A 57 -34.11 44.58 39.04
N THR A 58 -34.64 44.11 37.92
CA THR A 58 -33.97 44.06 36.63
C THR A 58 -33.70 45.48 36.13
N SER A 59 -32.54 46.04 36.42
CA SER A 59 -31.98 47.10 35.57
C SER A 59 -31.35 46.42 34.35
N ALA A 60 -31.88 46.69 33.16
CA ALA A 60 -31.23 46.29 31.92
C ALA A 60 -29.83 46.92 31.88
N THR A 61 -28.80 46.10 32.10
CA THR A 61 -27.41 46.54 31.92
C THR A 61 -27.20 46.76 30.43
N VAL A 62 -27.36 48.01 30.00
CA VAL A 62 -26.92 48.46 28.68
C VAL A 62 -25.41 48.29 28.66
N LEU A 63 -24.93 47.27 27.95
CA LEU A 63 -23.52 47.13 27.65
C LEU A 63 -23.05 48.41 26.94
N PRO A 64 -21.89 48.98 27.31
CA PRO A 64 -21.34 50.14 26.60
C PRO A 64 -21.29 49.84 25.10
N SER A 65 -21.78 50.77 24.28
CA SER A 65 -21.80 50.65 22.80
C SER A 65 -20.43 50.31 22.21
N THR A 66 -19.36 50.66 22.92
CA THR A 66 -17.97 50.38 22.58
C THR A 66 -17.62 48.89 22.58
N HIS A 67 -18.33 48.03 23.32
CA HIS A 67 -18.06 46.58 23.36
C HIS A 67 -18.80 45.80 22.27
N THR A 68 -20.01 46.22 21.91
CA THR A 68 -20.79 45.59 20.82
C THR A 68 -20.17 45.94 19.47
N GLU A 69 -19.73 47.19 19.29
CA GLU A 69 -19.04 47.66 18.07
C GLU A 69 -17.65 47.02 17.91
N SER A 70 -16.89 46.84 18.98
CA SER A 70 -15.59 46.14 18.90
C SER A 70 -15.73 44.64 18.70
N SER A 71 -16.83 44.03 19.15
CA SER A 71 -17.14 42.61 18.89
C SER A 71 -17.57 42.38 17.44
N SER A 72 -18.42 43.26 16.89
CA SER A 72 -18.83 43.21 15.48
C SER A 72 -17.69 43.59 14.55
N ALA A 73 -16.87 44.60 14.90
CA ALA A 73 -15.70 45.00 14.13
C ALA A 73 -14.61 43.91 14.16
N ASN A 74 -14.40 43.21 15.28
CA ASN A 74 -13.51 42.05 15.33
C ASN A 74 -14.06 40.88 14.50
N LEU A 75 -15.38 40.66 14.49
CA LEU A 75 -16.02 39.64 13.67
C LEU A 75 -15.98 39.99 12.17
N GLU A 76 -16.11 41.27 11.80
CA GLU A 76 -15.93 41.77 10.44
C GLU A 76 -14.47 41.76 10.00
N GLN A 77 -13.51 42.09 10.88
CA GLN A 77 -12.08 41.89 10.64
C GLN A 77 -11.77 40.40 10.47
N LEU A 78 -12.33 39.51 11.28
CA LEU A 78 -12.16 38.06 11.12
C LEU A 78 -12.80 37.54 9.83
N LYS A 79 -13.97 38.05 9.43
CA LYS A 79 -14.60 37.73 8.14
C LYS A 79 -13.80 38.24 6.95
N GLY A 80 -13.25 39.45 7.03
CA GLY A 80 -12.35 40.05 6.03
C GLY A 80 -10.97 39.39 5.94
N THR A 81 -10.47 38.84 7.05
CA THR A 81 -9.18 38.10 7.10
C THR A 81 -9.36 36.61 6.76
N SER A 82 -10.59 36.08 6.87
CA SER A 82 -10.95 34.72 6.44
C SER A 82 -11.24 34.63 4.95
N THR A 83 -11.53 35.77 4.29
CA THR A 83 -11.44 35.89 2.84
C THR A 83 -9.97 35.85 2.41
N ASN A 84 -9.52 34.64 2.08
CA ASN A 84 -8.55 34.35 1.03
C ASN A 84 -7.05 34.25 1.38
N ARG A 85 -6.69 33.74 2.57
CA ARG A 85 -5.30 33.24 2.77
C ARG A 85 -4.90 32.17 1.75
N TYR A 86 -5.87 31.42 1.21
CA TYR A 86 -5.65 30.37 0.21
C TYR A 86 -5.48 30.87 -1.24
N ALA A 87 -5.86 32.11 -1.59
CA ALA A 87 -5.55 32.64 -2.93
C ALA A 87 -4.24 33.42 -3.02
N GLN A 88 -3.54 33.59 -1.91
CA GLN A 88 -2.21 34.21 -1.90
C GLN A 88 -1.07 33.19 -2.06
N GLU A 89 -1.37 31.88 -2.09
CA GLU A 89 -0.38 30.87 -2.50
C GLU A 89 -0.16 30.98 -4.02
N THR A 90 0.88 31.73 -4.40
CA THR A 90 1.36 31.88 -5.78
C THR A 90 2.38 30.82 -6.17
N LYS A 91 2.66 29.85 -5.28
CA LYS A 91 3.70 28.85 -5.49
C LYS A 91 3.09 27.48 -5.70
N SER A 92 3.33 26.91 -6.89
CA SER A 92 3.01 25.51 -7.17
C SER A 92 3.68 24.60 -6.14
N SER A 93 2.93 23.64 -5.63
CA SER A 93 3.39 22.67 -4.63
C SER A 93 3.30 21.25 -5.19
N ILE A 94 4.25 20.40 -4.85
CA ILE A 94 4.15 18.96 -5.15
C ILE A 94 3.30 18.32 -4.07
N ILE A 95 2.26 17.60 -4.45
CA ILE A 95 1.30 17.00 -3.51
C ILE A 95 1.24 15.51 -3.80
N SER A 96 1.30 14.70 -2.75
CA SER A 96 1.03 13.27 -2.83
C SER A 96 -0.17 12.96 -1.96
N ILE A 97 -1.19 12.36 -2.55
CA ILE A 97 -2.41 11.93 -1.88
C ILE A 97 -2.65 10.48 -2.25
N GLY A 98 -2.95 9.66 -1.27
CA GLY A 98 -3.18 8.26 -1.57
C GLY A 98 -3.56 7.45 -0.36
N LEU A 99 -3.63 6.16 -0.57
CA LEU A 99 -3.87 5.18 0.48
C LEU A 99 -2.91 4.02 0.32
N THR A 100 -2.67 3.32 1.42
CA THR A 100 -1.79 2.15 1.46
C THR A 100 -2.49 1.02 2.19
N VAL A 101 -1.94 -0.19 2.10
CA VAL A 101 -2.38 -1.36 2.87
C VAL A 101 -2.31 -1.14 4.38
N SER A 102 -1.53 -0.16 4.85
CA SER A 102 -1.46 0.19 6.28
C SER A 102 -2.61 1.09 6.73
N SER A 103 -3.20 1.88 5.82
CA SER A 103 -4.28 2.81 6.12
C SER A 103 -5.65 2.29 5.73
N ALA A 104 -5.77 1.58 4.60
CA ALA A 104 -7.05 1.19 4.00
C ALA A 104 -7.19 -0.33 3.79
N PRO A 105 -8.37 -0.91 4.08
CA PRO A 105 -8.67 -2.31 3.81
C PRO A 105 -8.85 -2.54 2.29
N VAL A 106 -8.67 -3.78 1.83
CA VAL A 106 -8.57 -4.10 0.39
C VAL A 106 -9.80 -3.69 -0.41
N GLU A 107 -10.98 -3.77 0.20
CA GLU A 107 -12.30 -3.45 -0.38
C GLU A 107 -12.44 -1.96 -0.74
N ILE A 108 -11.70 -1.09 -0.05
CA ILE A 108 -11.61 0.34 -0.38
C ILE A 108 -10.55 0.57 -1.46
N ARG A 109 -9.44 -0.15 -1.39
CA ARG A 109 -8.29 0.05 -2.29
C ARG A 109 -8.58 -0.44 -3.70
N GLU A 110 -9.28 -1.57 -3.85
CA GLU A 110 -9.63 -2.13 -5.16
C GLU A 110 -10.53 -1.20 -5.97
N LYS A 111 -11.46 -0.48 -5.31
CA LYS A 111 -12.31 0.53 -5.96
C LYS A 111 -11.54 1.73 -6.49
N LEU A 112 -10.35 1.98 -5.96
CA LEU A 112 -9.45 3.06 -6.39
C LEU A 112 -8.34 2.56 -7.33
N ALA A 113 -8.26 1.26 -7.60
CA ALA A 113 -7.22 0.73 -8.47
C ALA A 113 -7.42 1.23 -9.89
N VAL A 114 -6.36 1.81 -10.47
CA VAL A 114 -6.35 2.25 -11.87
C VAL A 114 -5.42 1.32 -12.64
N LYS A 115 -5.92 0.76 -13.74
CA LYS A 115 -5.13 -0.10 -14.63
C LYS A 115 -4.07 0.68 -15.36
N GLN A 116 -3.00 -0.01 -15.79
CA GLN A 116 -1.90 0.63 -16.50
C GLN A 116 -2.35 1.29 -17.82
N GLU A 117 -3.31 0.67 -18.51
CA GLU A 117 -3.87 1.18 -19.77
C GLU A 117 -4.67 2.48 -19.56
N GLU A 118 -5.15 2.73 -18.34
CA GLU A 118 -5.99 3.87 -17.97
C GLU A 118 -5.18 5.02 -17.35
N TRP A 119 -3.88 4.83 -17.07
CA TRP A 119 -3.05 5.87 -16.45
C TRP A 119 -3.00 7.15 -17.28
N GLY A 120 -2.94 7.06 -18.61
CA GLY A 120 -2.95 8.24 -19.48
C GLY A 120 -4.25 9.04 -19.38
N THR A 121 -5.39 8.34 -19.33
CA THR A 121 -6.72 8.94 -19.12
C THR A 121 -6.81 9.57 -17.74
N ALA A 122 -6.40 8.87 -16.69
CA ALA A 122 -6.41 9.38 -15.32
C ALA A 122 -5.56 10.66 -15.16
N ILE A 123 -4.36 10.69 -15.75
CA ILE A 123 -3.51 11.90 -15.76
C ILE A 123 -4.21 13.05 -16.49
N SER A 124 -4.81 12.78 -17.64
CA SER A 124 -5.53 13.79 -18.44
C SER A 124 -6.74 14.35 -17.67
N GLU A 125 -7.50 13.49 -16.99
CA GLU A 125 -8.63 13.90 -16.15
C GLU A 125 -8.19 14.75 -14.97
N LEU A 126 -7.10 14.37 -14.28
CA LEU A 126 -6.55 15.14 -13.17
C LEU A 126 -6.06 16.52 -13.63
N CYS A 127 -5.35 16.60 -14.76
CA CYS A 127 -4.89 17.87 -15.33
C CYS A 127 -6.01 18.74 -15.93
N ASN A 128 -7.23 18.22 -16.08
CA ASN A 128 -8.39 19.03 -16.46
C ASN A 128 -8.96 19.84 -15.28
N TYR A 129 -8.57 19.53 -14.04
CA TYR A 129 -8.97 20.33 -12.89
C TYR A 129 -8.23 21.68 -12.86
N PRO A 130 -8.91 22.78 -12.48
CA PRO A 130 -8.36 24.12 -12.63
C PRO A 130 -7.04 24.40 -11.90
N HIS A 131 -6.70 23.67 -10.83
CA HIS A 131 -5.48 23.94 -10.05
C HIS A 131 -4.42 22.84 -10.17
N ILE A 132 -4.57 21.88 -11.09
CA ILE A 132 -3.61 20.78 -11.31
C ILE A 132 -2.85 21.00 -12.61
N GLU A 133 -1.54 21.23 -12.51
CA GLU A 133 -0.66 21.44 -13.68
C GLU A 133 -0.10 20.12 -14.21
N GLU A 134 0.30 19.23 -13.32
CA GLU A 134 0.89 17.94 -13.65
C GLU A 134 0.28 16.84 -12.76
N ALA A 135 0.18 15.62 -13.29
CA ALA A 135 -0.31 14.47 -12.55
C ALA A 135 0.45 13.17 -12.87
N ALA A 136 0.50 12.27 -11.90
CA ALA A 136 0.99 10.90 -12.04
C ALA A 136 0.23 9.97 -11.10
N VAL A 137 -0.01 8.73 -11.54
CA VAL A 137 -0.75 7.72 -10.78
C VAL A 137 0.15 6.51 -10.55
N LEU A 138 0.31 6.12 -9.28
CA LEU A 138 0.98 4.88 -8.86
C LEU A 138 -0.05 3.94 -8.23
N SER A 139 -0.54 3.02 -9.04
CA SER A 139 -1.52 2.00 -8.65
C SER A 139 -0.86 0.63 -8.54
N THR A 140 -0.99 0.00 -7.37
CA THR A 140 -0.41 -1.32 -7.05
C THR A 140 -1.36 -2.11 -6.16
N CYS A 141 -1.05 -3.38 -5.89
CA CYS A 141 -1.80 -4.19 -4.94
C CYS A 141 -1.70 -3.72 -3.48
N ASN A 142 -0.79 -2.82 -3.13
CA ASN A 142 -0.53 -2.37 -1.75
C ASN A 142 -0.74 -0.86 -1.54
N ARG A 143 -0.84 -0.08 -2.62
CA ARG A 143 -1.00 1.37 -2.57
C ARG A 143 -1.65 1.89 -3.84
N MET A 144 -2.41 2.96 -3.67
CA MET A 144 -2.89 3.81 -4.75
C MET A 144 -2.53 5.24 -4.38
N GLU A 145 -1.67 5.87 -5.18
CA GLU A 145 -1.13 7.20 -4.90
C GLU A 145 -1.24 8.08 -6.14
N VAL A 146 -1.68 9.30 -5.92
CA VAL A 146 -1.73 10.35 -6.92
C VAL A 146 -0.69 11.40 -6.53
N TYR A 147 0.21 11.70 -7.46
CA TYR A 147 1.18 12.77 -7.34
C TYR A 147 0.79 13.89 -8.28
N VAL A 148 0.64 15.11 -7.77
CA VAL A 148 0.27 16.28 -8.57
C VAL A 148 1.17 17.46 -8.31
N VAL A 149 1.25 18.35 -9.30
CA VAL A 149 1.74 19.72 -9.12
C VAL A 149 0.53 20.63 -9.08
N GLY A 150 0.21 21.15 -7.89
CA GLY A 150 -0.95 22.00 -7.68
C GLY A 150 -0.58 23.47 -7.59
N MET A 151 -1.24 24.35 -8.35
CA MET A 151 -1.04 25.81 -8.28
C MET A 151 -1.39 26.40 -6.91
N SER A 152 -2.31 25.76 -6.19
CA SER A 152 -2.67 26.05 -4.81
C SER A 152 -2.76 24.74 -4.05
N TYR A 153 -2.13 24.66 -2.88
CA TYR A 153 -2.09 23.40 -2.12
C TYR A 153 -3.50 22.95 -1.74
N HIS A 154 -4.28 23.82 -1.12
CA HIS A 154 -5.60 23.46 -0.61
C HIS A 154 -6.61 23.17 -1.72
N ARG A 155 -6.54 23.89 -2.84
CA ARG A 155 -7.45 23.65 -3.97
C ARG A 155 -7.07 22.39 -4.73
N GLY A 156 -5.78 22.18 -4.98
CA GLY A 156 -5.29 20.94 -5.60
C GLY A 156 -5.63 19.70 -4.77
N VAL A 157 -5.50 19.77 -3.44
CA VAL A 157 -5.94 18.67 -2.56
C VAL A 157 -7.41 18.34 -2.73
N ARG A 158 -8.28 19.36 -2.73
CA ARG A 158 -9.73 19.16 -2.88
C ARG A 158 -10.09 18.56 -4.24
N GLU A 159 -9.42 18.98 -5.31
CA GLU A 159 -9.67 18.49 -6.67
C GLU A 159 -9.23 17.04 -6.84
N VAL A 160 -8.08 16.67 -6.27
CA VAL A 160 -7.63 15.27 -6.25
C VAL A 160 -8.56 14.41 -5.39
N GLU A 161 -8.97 14.89 -4.22
CA GLU A 161 -9.96 14.21 -3.36
C GLU A 161 -11.29 13.96 -4.10
N GLU A 162 -11.78 14.97 -4.83
CA GLU A 162 -12.98 14.88 -5.65
C GLU A 162 -12.81 13.87 -6.78
N TRP A 163 -11.68 13.90 -7.49
CA TRP A 163 -11.36 12.89 -8.52
C TRP A 163 -11.32 11.47 -7.94
N MET A 164 -10.66 11.26 -6.80
CA MET A 164 -10.60 9.94 -6.15
C MET A 164 -12.00 9.45 -5.72
N SER A 165 -12.84 10.34 -5.18
CA SER A 165 -14.22 10.01 -4.83
C SER A 165 -15.03 9.63 -6.06
N LYS A 166 -14.92 10.40 -7.16
CA LYS A 166 -15.60 10.11 -8.42
C LYS A 166 -15.14 8.78 -9.05
N GLN A 167 -13.83 8.54 -9.08
CA GLN A 167 -13.24 7.34 -9.66
C GLN A 167 -13.69 6.07 -8.92
N SER A 168 -13.76 6.13 -7.59
CA SER A 168 -14.08 4.97 -6.75
C SER A 168 -15.57 4.78 -6.48
N GLY A 169 -16.38 5.80 -6.73
CA GLY A 169 -17.77 5.85 -6.31
C GLY A 169 -17.97 5.93 -4.78
N ILE A 170 -16.89 6.12 -4.01
CA ILE A 170 -16.93 6.21 -2.55
C ILE A 170 -17.10 7.68 -2.15
N PRO A 171 -18.07 8.03 -1.28
CA PRO A 171 -18.20 9.39 -0.75
C PRO A 171 -16.91 9.87 -0.08
N LEU A 172 -16.56 11.15 -0.30
CA LEU A 172 -15.31 11.70 0.19
C LEU A 172 -15.16 11.62 1.73
N ASP A 173 -16.24 11.74 2.48
CA ASP A 173 -16.22 11.65 3.94
C ASP A 173 -15.88 10.22 4.44
N GLU A 174 -16.20 9.20 3.64
CA GLU A 174 -15.81 7.81 3.91
C GLU A 174 -14.36 7.54 3.47
N LEU A 175 -13.89 8.20 2.41
CA LEU A 175 -12.54 8.01 1.90
C LEU A 175 -11.47 8.73 2.74
N ARG A 176 -11.73 9.96 3.19
CA ARG A 176 -10.78 10.82 3.92
C ARG A 176 -10.04 10.15 5.08
N PRO A 177 -10.69 9.36 5.96
CA PRO A 177 -9.99 8.71 7.08
C PRO A 177 -8.84 7.79 6.65
N TYR A 178 -8.86 7.31 5.40
CA TYR A 178 -7.86 6.40 4.86
C TYR A 178 -6.74 7.09 4.08
N LEU A 179 -6.94 8.35 3.71
CA LEU A 179 -6.01 9.10 2.86
C LEU A 179 -4.84 9.64 3.68
N PHE A 180 -3.63 9.41 3.17
CA PHE A 180 -2.48 10.22 3.56
C PHE A 180 -2.39 11.44 2.65
N LEU A 181 -1.79 12.51 3.17
CA LEU A 181 -1.56 13.75 2.45
C LEU A 181 -0.16 14.27 2.77
N LEU A 182 0.68 14.39 1.75
CA LEU A 182 2.06 14.89 1.86
C LEU A 182 2.28 16.07 0.92
N ARG A 183 3.13 17.00 1.35
CA ARG A 183 3.42 18.25 0.64
C ARG A 183 4.92 18.43 0.41
N ASP A 184 5.27 18.88 -0.79
CA ASP A 184 6.59 19.29 -1.23
C ASP A 184 7.68 18.26 -0.87
N ARG A 185 8.54 18.59 0.09
CA ARG A 185 9.65 17.73 0.51
C ARG A 185 9.18 16.39 1.04
N ASP A 186 8.04 16.34 1.72
CA ASP A 186 7.54 15.09 2.28
C ASP A 186 7.00 14.18 1.17
N ALA A 187 6.33 14.74 0.16
CA ALA A 187 5.90 14.01 -1.03
C ALA A 187 7.11 13.48 -1.84
N VAL A 188 8.16 14.29 -1.97
CA VAL A 188 9.42 13.87 -2.61
C VAL A 188 10.08 12.75 -1.82
N ASN A 189 10.27 12.92 -0.51
CA ASN A 189 10.88 11.92 0.35
C ASN A 189 10.11 10.59 0.31
N HIS A 190 8.79 10.66 0.30
CA HIS A 190 7.91 9.50 0.20
C HIS A 190 8.16 8.69 -1.07
N VAL A 191 8.10 9.31 -2.26
CA VAL A 191 8.32 8.56 -3.51
C VAL A 191 9.73 7.99 -3.62
N LEU A 192 10.74 8.65 -3.02
CA LEU A 192 12.10 8.11 -2.92
C LEU A 192 12.13 6.85 -2.02
N GLN A 193 11.44 6.87 -0.87
CA GLN A 193 11.34 5.74 0.06
C GLN A 193 10.55 4.57 -0.55
N VAL A 194 9.43 4.87 -1.22
CA VAL A 194 8.63 3.88 -1.98
C VAL A 194 9.48 3.24 -3.06
N SER A 195 10.19 4.03 -3.86
CA SER A 195 11.08 3.52 -4.92
C SER A 195 12.25 2.69 -4.36
N ALA A 196 12.75 3.04 -3.18
CA ALA A 196 13.75 2.27 -2.44
C ALA A 196 13.19 0.96 -1.86
N GLY A 197 11.86 0.79 -1.78
CA GLY A 197 11.20 -0.34 -1.14
C GLY A 197 11.27 -0.29 0.40
N LEU A 198 11.48 0.90 0.98
CA LEU A 198 11.49 1.12 2.43
C LEU A 198 10.07 1.25 2.97
N ASP A 199 9.20 1.87 2.19
CA ASP A 199 7.77 1.89 2.42
C ASP A 199 7.12 0.88 1.46
N SER A 200 7.22 -0.40 1.80
CA SER A 200 6.57 -1.52 1.11
C SER A 200 6.12 -2.55 2.15
N LEU A 201 5.03 -3.26 1.89
CA LEU A 201 4.58 -4.37 2.76
C LEU A 201 5.72 -5.36 3.00
N VAL A 202 6.50 -5.62 1.94
CA VAL A 202 7.74 -6.37 2.06
C VAL A 202 8.93 -5.49 1.73
N MET A 203 9.71 -5.19 2.76
CA MET A 203 10.86 -4.31 2.68
C MET A 203 11.90 -4.87 1.70
N GLY A 204 12.37 -4.03 0.78
CA GLY A 204 13.39 -4.40 -0.21
C GLY A 204 12.89 -5.12 -1.46
N GLU A 205 11.59 -5.38 -1.57
CA GLU A 205 11.00 -6.00 -2.77
C GLU A 205 11.33 -5.22 -4.04
N GLY A 206 11.75 -5.91 -5.10
CA GLY A 206 12.16 -5.28 -6.37
C GLY A 206 11.00 -4.79 -7.24
N GLN A 207 9.79 -5.28 -7.00
CA GLN A 207 8.61 -5.02 -7.84
C GLN A 207 8.17 -3.56 -7.83
N ILE A 208 8.20 -2.91 -6.66
CA ILE A 208 7.78 -1.50 -6.54
C ILE A 208 8.63 -0.57 -7.41
N LEU A 209 9.94 -0.81 -7.49
CA LEU A 209 10.82 -0.03 -8.36
C LEU A 209 10.50 -0.27 -9.84
N ALA A 210 10.10 -1.49 -10.22
CA ALA A 210 9.65 -1.76 -11.58
C ALA A 210 8.34 -1.02 -11.88
N GLN A 211 7.39 -0.98 -10.95
CA GLN A 211 6.13 -0.23 -11.10
C GLN A 211 6.37 1.28 -11.24
N VAL A 212 7.24 1.87 -10.41
CA VAL A 212 7.62 3.29 -10.54
C VAL A 212 8.27 3.57 -11.90
N LYS A 213 9.10 2.64 -12.42
CA LYS A 213 9.64 2.75 -13.78
C LYS A 213 8.54 2.69 -14.84
N SER A 214 7.54 1.82 -14.69
CA SER A 214 6.41 1.75 -15.61
C SER A 214 5.62 3.06 -15.62
N VAL A 215 5.33 3.65 -14.45
CA VAL A 215 4.65 4.95 -14.35
C VAL A 215 5.45 6.02 -15.09
N PHE A 216 6.77 6.08 -14.86
CA PHE A 216 7.64 7.01 -15.56
C PHE A 216 7.65 6.78 -17.09
N GLN A 217 7.72 5.53 -17.54
CA GLN A 217 7.75 5.19 -18.96
C GLN A 217 6.44 5.57 -19.67
N VAL A 218 5.31 5.16 -19.12
CA VAL A 218 3.98 5.48 -19.67
C VAL A 218 3.71 6.98 -19.61
N GLY A 219 4.05 7.63 -18.48
CA GLY A 219 3.82 9.05 -18.29
C GLY A 219 4.56 9.93 -19.30
N GLN A 220 5.76 9.55 -19.76
CA GLN A 220 6.53 10.36 -20.71
C GLN A 220 5.78 10.71 -22.01
N ASP A 221 4.83 9.87 -22.43
CA ASP A 221 4.05 10.07 -23.65
C ASP A 221 2.70 10.76 -23.39
N VAL A 222 2.39 11.11 -22.13
CA VAL A 222 1.08 11.65 -21.73
C VAL A 222 1.17 13.16 -21.46
N PRO A 223 0.39 13.99 -22.18
CA PRO A 223 0.21 15.40 -21.83
C PRO A 223 -0.34 15.50 -20.40
N GLY A 224 0.42 16.14 -19.50
CA GLY A 224 0.09 16.22 -18.07
C GLY A 224 1.12 15.55 -17.15
N PHE A 225 1.95 14.63 -17.66
CA PHE A 225 3.15 14.19 -16.93
C PHE A 225 4.30 15.17 -17.19
N GLY A 226 4.17 16.36 -16.60
CA GLY A 226 5.04 17.49 -16.92
C GLY A 226 6.48 17.37 -16.40
N ARG A 227 7.22 18.47 -16.54
CA ARG A 227 8.66 18.52 -16.28
C ARG A 227 8.99 18.19 -14.83
N THR A 228 8.16 18.63 -13.89
CA THR A 228 8.40 18.49 -12.45
C THR A 228 8.28 17.04 -12.02
N LEU A 229 7.17 16.39 -12.37
CA LEU A 229 6.94 14.98 -12.06
C LEU A 229 7.87 14.07 -12.87
N ASN A 230 8.19 14.41 -14.12
CA ASN A 230 9.21 13.70 -14.89
C ASN A 230 10.57 13.70 -14.16
N GLY A 231 11.02 14.88 -13.71
CA GLY A 231 12.24 15.01 -12.92
C GLY A 231 12.18 14.20 -11.61
N LEU A 232 11.07 14.30 -10.89
CA LEU A 232 10.86 13.60 -9.61
C LEU A 232 10.93 12.07 -9.78
N PHE A 233 10.14 11.50 -10.68
CA PHE A 233 10.10 10.06 -10.89
C PHE A 233 11.44 9.53 -11.42
N LYS A 234 12.13 10.28 -12.27
CA LYS A 234 13.48 9.94 -12.72
C LYS A 234 14.47 9.86 -11.54
N GLN A 235 14.44 10.85 -10.64
CA GLN A 235 15.26 10.83 -9.43
C GLN A 235 14.88 9.69 -8.48
N ALA A 236 13.59 9.40 -8.34
CA ALA A 236 13.10 8.29 -7.53
C ALA A 236 13.59 6.92 -8.02
N ILE A 237 13.59 6.71 -9.34
CA ILE A 237 14.16 5.51 -9.96
C ILE A 237 15.67 5.42 -9.70
N GLN A 238 16.40 6.52 -9.81
CA GLN A 238 17.85 6.55 -9.54
C GLN A 238 18.15 6.23 -8.08
N ALA A 239 17.43 6.85 -7.14
CA ALA A 239 17.56 6.59 -5.71
C ALA A 239 17.25 5.12 -5.39
N GLY A 240 16.16 4.57 -5.91
CA GLY A 240 15.78 3.17 -5.69
C GLY A 240 16.80 2.16 -6.23
N LYS A 241 17.47 2.48 -7.36
CA LYS A 241 18.60 1.68 -7.89
C LYS A 241 19.82 1.76 -6.97
N ARG A 242 20.18 2.96 -6.53
CA ARG A 242 21.33 3.19 -5.64
C ARG A 242 21.17 2.48 -4.30
N VAL A 243 20.03 2.62 -3.64
CA VAL A 243 19.77 1.93 -2.36
C VAL A 243 19.95 0.42 -2.50
N ARG A 244 19.45 -0.20 -3.57
CA ARG A 244 19.62 -1.64 -3.80
C ARG A 244 21.08 -2.05 -4.05
N ALA A 245 21.82 -1.24 -4.80
CA ALA A 245 23.24 -1.49 -5.06
C ALA A 245 24.12 -1.28 -3.81
N GLU A 246 23.80 -0.29 -2.99
CA GLU A 246 24.67 0.21 -1.92
C GLU A 246 24.36 -0.39 -0.53
N THR A 247 23.14 -0.88 -0.27
CA THR A 247 22.70 -1.26 1.10
C THR A 247 22.42 -2.74 1.32
N GLY A 248 22.41 -3.55 0.26
CA GLY A 248 22.05 -4.96 0.36
C GLY A 248 20.58 -5.22 0.71
N ILE A 249 19.70 -4.20 0.72
CA ILE A 249 18.27 -4.32 1.06
C ILE A 249 17.52 -5.38 0.22
N ALA A 250 18.00 -5.66 -0.99
CA ALA A 250 17.41 -6.68 -1.86
C ALA A 250 17.78 -8.12 -1.46
N LYS A 251 18.84 -8.30 -0.66
CA LYS A 251 19.31 -9.64 -0.25
C LYS A 251 18.35 -10.21 0.79
N GLY A 252 17.73 -11.34 0.46
CA GLY A 252 16.79 -12.01 1.37
C GLY A 252 15.47 -11.26 1.56
N ALA A 253 15.19 -10.23 0.72
CA ALA A 253 13.88 -9.59 0.70
C ALA A 253 12.82 -10.66 0.38
N VAL A 254 11.88 -10.81 1.30
CA VAL A 254 10.68 -11.63 1.12
C VAL A 254 9.83 -10.93 0.03
N SER A 255 9.05 -11.68 -0.73
CA SER A 255 8.04 -11.14 -1.68
C SER A 255 6.63 -11.48 -1.20
N VAL A 256 5.62 -10.81 -1.74
CA VAL A 256 4.21 -11.16 -1.45
C VAL A 256 3.93 -12.63 -1.82
N SER A 257 4.44 -13.10 -2.97
CA SER A 257 4.31 -14.51 -3.37
C SER A 257 4.98 -15.48 -2.39
N SER A 258 6.14 -15.11 -1.83
CA SER A 258 6.80 -15.96 -0.82
C SER A 258 6.06 -16.00 0.51
N ALA A 259 5.50 -14.86 0.94
CA ALA A 259 4.69 -14.80 2.14
C ALA A 259 3.39 -15.60 1.96
N ALA A 260 2.79 -15.57 0.77
CA ALA A 260 1.64 -16.41 0.43
C ALA A 260 1.99 -17.91 0.51
N ALA A 261 3.11 -18.34 -0.07
CA ALA A 261 3.57 -19.73 0.02
C ALA A 261 3.87 -20.15 1.48
N GLU A 262 4.48 -19.28 2.28
CA GLU A 262 4.69 -19.51 3.71
C GLU A 262 3.38 -19.64 4.49
N LEU A 263 2.43 -18.75 4.25
CA LEU A 263 1.12 -18.78 4.90
C LEU A 263 0.37 -20.07 4.56
N ALA A 264 0.33 -20.45 3.28
CA ALA A 264 -0.29 -21.70 2.84
C ALA A 264 0.35 -22.91 3.52
N GLN A 265 1.69 -22.98 3.53
CA GLN A 265 2.42 -24.04 4.23
C GLN A 265 2.04 -24.09 5.71
N MET A 266 1.97 -22.96 6.41
CA MET A 266 1.61 -22.91 7.83
C MET A 266 0.16 -23.36 8.11
N LYS A 267 -0.74 -23.18 7.15
CA LYS A 267 -2.17 -23.53 7.26
C LYS A 267 -2.46 -24.99 6.89
N LEU A 268 -1.58 -25.63 6.11
CA LEU A 268 -1.69 -27.05 5.82
C LEU A 268 -1.51 -27.89 7.11
N PRO A 269 -2.30 -28.97 7.29
CA PRO A 269 -2.21 -29.81 8.50
C PRO A 269 -0.80 -30.39 8.74
N SER A 270 -0.15 -30.86 7.68
CA SER A 270 1.21 -31.43 7.70
C SER A 270 2.31 -30.37 7.80
N LYS A 271 1.95 -29.08 7.66
CA LYS A 271 2.88 -27.96 7.46
C LYS A 271 3.87 -28.16 6.31
N SER A 272 3.49 -28.97 5.31
CA SER A 272 4.31 -29.36 4.18
C SER A 272 3.46 -29.44 2.90
N PHE A 273 4.08 -29.23 1.75
CA PHE A 273 3.43 -29.38 0.45
C PHE A 273 3.55 -30.79 -0.15
N ASN A 274 4.28 -31.71 0.48
CA ASN A 274 4.57 -33.03 -0.10
C ASN A 274 3.31 -33.82 -0.51
N ASP A 275 2.22 -33.68 0.25
CA ASP A 275 0.97 -34.39 0.02
C ASP A 275 -0.17 -33.43 -0.40
N ALA A 276 0.16 -32.16 -0.67
CA ALA A 276 -0.83 -31.14 -0.98
C ALA A 276 -0.86 -30.86 -2.48
N LYS A 277 -2.05 -30.92 -3.06
CA LYS A 277 -2.31 -30.54 -4.45
C LYS A 277 -2.45 -29.03 -4.54
N VAL A 278 -1.52 -28.39 -5.26
CA VAL A 278 -1.47 -26.95 -5.42
C VAL A 278 -1.99 -26.53 -6.78
N CYS A 279 -2.97 -25.62 -6.80
CA CYS A 279 -3.44 -24.96 -8.01
C CYS A 279 -3.06 -23.47 -7.99
N ILE A 280 -2.55 -22.96 -9.10
CA ILE A 280 -2.22 -21.54 -9.29
C ILE A 280 -3.06 -21.03 -10.46
N ILE A 281 -3.83 -19.97 -10.22
CA ILE A 281 -4.67 -19.33 -11.23
C ILE A 281 -3.94 -18.10 -11.75
N GLY A 282 -3.56 -18.14 -13.02
CA GLY A 282 -2.77 -17.12 -13.69
C GLY A 282 -1.30 -17.52 -13.84
N ALA A 283 -0.68 -17.09 -14.94
CA ALA A 283 0.72 -17.37 -15.28
C ALA A 283 1.54 -16.07 -15.41
N GLY A 284 1.34 -15.13 -14.48
CA GLY A 284 1.99 -13.83 -14.49
C GLY A 284 3.31 -13.79 -13.71
N THR A 285 3.87 -12.58 -13.55
CA THR A 285 5.08 -12.34 -12.74
C THR A 285 4.92 -12.83 -11.30
N MET A 286 3.74 -12.65 -10.71
CA MET A 286 3.43 -13.11 -9.35
C MET A 286 3.47 -14.64 -9.26
N SER A 287 2.91 -15.33 -10.24
CA SER A 287 2.95 -16.79 -10.34
C SER A 287 4.37 -17.31 -10.50
N ARG A 288 5.21 -16.64 -11.32
CA ARG A 288 6.63 -17.02 -11.48
C ARG A 288 7.40 -16.98 -10.16
N LEU A 289 7.20 -15.92 -9.38
CA LEU A 289 7.77 -15.82 -8.03
C LEU A 289 7.20 -16.89 -7.10
N LEU A 290 5.88 -17.12 -7.16
CA LEU A 290 5.22 -18.13 -6.33
C LEU A 290 5.77 -19.53 -6.60
N VAL A 291 5.87 -19.95 -7.87
CA VAL A 291 6.45 -21.24 -8.28
C VAL A 291 7.87 -21.38 -7.73
N LYS A 292 8.72 -20.37 -7.90
CA LYS A 292 10.09 -20.37 -7.34
C LYS A 292 10.11 -20.65 -5.83
N HIS A 293 9.17 -20.06 -5.08
CA HIS A 293 9.08 -20.24 -3.62
C HIS A 293 8.41 -21.55 -3.20
N LEU A 294 7.49 -22.08 -4.00
CA LEU A 294 6.87 -23.39 -3.79
C LEU A 294 7.91 -24.50 -4.00
N VAL A 295 8.67 -24.44 -5.11
CA VAL A 295 9.74 -25.39 -5.41
C VAL A 295 10.82 -25.39 -4.32
N SER A 296 11.24 -24.21 -3.84
CA SER A 296 12.24 -24.15 -2.76
C SER A 296 11.74 -24.70 -1.42
N LYS A 297 10.42 -24.89 -1.27
CA LYS A 297 9.76 -25.53 -0.12
C LYS A 297 9.40 -27.00 -0.36
N GLY A 298 9.81 -27.58 -1.49
CA GLY A 298 9.57 -28.99 -1.83
C GLY A 298 8.24 -29.26 -2.52
N CYS A 299 7.47 -28.25 -2.91
CA CYS A 299 6.30 -28.44 -3.76
C CYS A 299 6.75 -28.57 -5.21
N THR A 300 6.79 -29.81 -5.72
CA THR A 300 7.20 -30.12 -7.09
C THR A 300 6.02 -30.28 -8.03
N ASP A 301 4.86 -30.69 -7.53
CA ASP A 301 3.67 -30.98 -8.33
C ASP A 301 2.64 -29.86 -8.16
N MET A 302 2.29 -29.21 -9.27
CA MET A 302 1.32 -28.11 -9.26
C MET A 302 0.57 -27.98 -10.58
N THR A 303 -0.66 -27.50 -10.51
CA THR A 303 -1.48 -27.19 -11.68
C THR A 303 -1.54 -25.68 -11.88
N ILE A 304 -1.26 -25.21 -13.09
CA ILE A 304 -1.42 -23.79 -13.44
C ILE A 304 -2.59 -23.65 -14.41
N VAL A 305 -3.62 -22.93 -13.98
CA VAL A 305 -4.79 -22.58 -14.80
C VAL A 305 -4.58 -21.19 -15.38
N ASN A 306 -4.58 -21.04 -16.70
CA ASN A 306 -4.39 -19.74 -17.33
C ASN A 306 -5.25 -19.56 -18.60
N ARG A 307 -5.40 -18.31 -19.06
CA ARG A 307 -6.13 -17.99 -20.30
C ARG A 307 -5.40 -18.45 -21.57
N SER A 308 -4.08 -18.62 -21.52
CA SER A 308 -3.28 -19.09 -22.66
C SER A 308 -2.17 -20.04 -22.21
N TYR A 309 -1.92 -21.06 -23.03
CA TYR A 309 -0.82 -22.02 -22.82
C TYR A 309 0.58 -21.40 -22.91
N PRO A 310 0.91 -20.51 -23.87
CA PRO A 310 2.29 -20.05 -24.05
C PRO A 310 2.93 -19.45 -22.78
N ARG A 311 2.14 -18.75 -21.96
CA ARG A 311 2.65 -18.21 -20.68
C ARG A 311 2.97 -19.30 -19.67
N VAL A 312 2.20 -20.39 -19.66
CA VAL A 312 2.45 -21.54 -18.78
C VAL A 312 3.67 -22.31 -19.28
N GLU A 313 3.84 -22.45 -20.59
CA GLU A 313 5.02 -23.07 -21.22
C GLU A 313 6.30 -22.29 -20.90
N GLU A 314 6.26 -20.96 -20.95
CA GLU A 314 7.38 -20.12 -20.49
C GLU A 314 7.73 -20.38 -19.01
N LEU A 315 6.73 -20.52 -18.15
CA LEU A 315 6.93 -20.85 -16.74
C LEU A 315 7.50 -22.26 -16.56
N GLN A 316 7.04 -23.25 -17.32
CA GLN A 316 7.59 -24.60 -17.33
C GLN A 316 9.07 -24.60 -17.73
N ALA A 317 9.43 -23.83 -18.76
CA ALA A 317 10.82 -23.70 -19.21
C ALA A 317 11.73 -23.05 -18.14
N ASP A 318 11.21 -22.10 -17.37
CA ASP A 318 11.93 -21.47 -16.26
C ASP A 318 12.15 -22.42 -15.06
N PHE A 319 11.32 -23.46 -14.90
CA PHE A 319 11.33 -24.37 -13.76
C PHE A 319 11.24 -25.85 -14.20
N PRO A 320 12.30 -26.39 -14.84
CA PRO A 320 12.28 -27.77 -15.36
C PRO A 320 12.19 -28.85 -14.27
N ASP A 321 12.55 -28.53 -13.03
CA ASP A 321 12.47 -29.43 -11.88
C ASP A 321 11.07 -29.49 -11.25
N ALA A 322 10.12 -28.65 -11.72
CA ALA A 322 8.74 -28.64 -11.27
C ALA A 322 7.84 -29.35 -12.28
N ASN A 323 7.02 -30.29 -11.79
CA ASN A 323 5.95 -30.91 -12.57
C ASN A 323 4.74 -29.97 -12.62
N ILE A 324 4.78 -29.05 -13.57
CA ILE A 324 3.71 -28.06 -13.80
C ILE A 324 2.73 -28.61 -14.84
N THR A 325 1.50 -28.89 -14.43
CA THR A 325 0.40 -29.24 -15.34
C THR A 325 -0.30 -27.98 -15.83
N ALA A 326 -0.34 -27.76 -17.15
CA ALA A 326 -1.01 -26.61 -17.75
C ALA A 326 -2.49 -26.92 -18.02
N LYS A 327 -3.39 -26.04 -17.55
CA LYS A 327 -4.84 -26.11 -17.76
C LYS A 327 -5.37 -24.77 -18.24
N LEU A 328 -6.47 -24.78 -19.00
CA LEU A 328 -7.12 -23.56 -19.46
C LEU A 328 -8.25 -23.14 -18.52
N SER A 329 -8.64 -21.86 -18.61
CA SER A 329 -9.71 -21.27 -17.80
C SER A 329 -11.05 -22.04 -17.79
N PRO A 330 -11.50 -22.70 -18.88
CA PRO A 330 -12.71 -23.53 -18.83
C PRO A 330 -12.64 -24.68 -17.82
N ASP A 331 -11.44 -25.21 -17.55
CA ASP A 331 -11.21 -26.32 -16.63
C ASP A 331 -10.95 -25.83 -15.19
N LEU A 332 -11.14 -24.53 -14.92
CA LEU A 332 -10.79 -23.91 -13.63
C LEU A 332 -11.45 -24.63 -12.46
N MET A 333 -12.75 -24.88 -12.53
CA MET A 333 -13.50 -25.46 -11.42
C MET A 333 -13.10 -26.90 -11.12
N GLU A 334 -12.84 -27.71 -12.16
CA GLU A 334 -12.30 -29.07 -12.00
C GLU A 334 -10.95 -29.05 -11.28
N CYS A 335 -10.07 -28.10 -11.64
CA CYS A 335 -8.77 -27.95 -11.01
C CYS A 335 -8.89 -27.49 -9.56
N VAL A 336 -9.84 -26.60 -9.27
CA VAL A 336 -10.12 -26.09 -7.92
C VAL A 336 -10.64 -27.21 -7.02
N GLU A 337 -11.61 -28.00 -7.48
CA GLU A 337 -12.15 -29.16 -6.76
C GLU A 337 -11.08 -30.22 -6.47
N ALA A 338 -10.14 -30.39 -7.39
CA ALA A 338 -9.06 -31.36 -7.24
C ALA A 338 -7.89 -30.88 -6.38
N SER A 339 -7.93 -29.66 -5.80
CA SER A 339 -6.78 -29.04 -5.13
C SER A 339 -7.02 -28.74 -3.65
N ASP A 340 -5.97 -28.88 -2.84
CA ASP A 340 -6.00 -28.56 -1.40
C ASP A 340 -5.69 -27.08 -1.14
N VAL A 341 -4.86 -26.47 -2.01
CA VAL A 341 -4.45 -25.07 -1.90
C VAL A 341 -4.56 -24.39 -3.25
N ILE A 342 -5.25 -23.25 -3.28
CA ILE A 342 -5.46 -22.45 -4.48
C ILE A 342 -4.82 -21.07 -4.29
N PHE A 343 -3.97 -20.68 -5.24
CA PHE A 343 -3.39 -19.36 -5.32
C PHE A 343 -4.00 -18.59 -6.50
N ALA A 344 -4.82 -17.59 -6.22
CA ALA A 344 -5.34 -16.70 -7.25
C ALA A 344 -4.37 -15.54 -7.51
N ALA A 345 -3.71 -15.55 -8.67
CA ALA A 345 -2.75 -14.54 -9.11
C ALA A 345 -3.03 -14.09 -10.55
N SER A 346 -4.29 -13.69 -10.79
CA SER A 346 -4.81 -13.25 -12.09
C SER A 346 -4.99 -11.73 -12.14
N SER A 347 -4.99 -11.17 -13.35
CA SER A 347 -5.38 -9.78 -13.63
C SER A 347 -6.87 -9.61 -13.95
N SER A 348 -7.70 -10.58 -13.59
CA SER A 348 -9.16 -10.49 -13.77
C SER A 348 -9.75 -9.48 -12.79
N GLU A 349 -10.71 -8.68 -13.26
CA GLU A 349 -11.55 -7.84 -12.39
C GLU A 349 -12.76 -8.58 -11.87
N ASP A 350 -13.22 -9.59 -12.62
CA ASP A 350 -14.31 -10.44 -12.21
C ASP A 350 -13.85 -11.42 -11.12
N ILE A 351 -14.76 -11.72 -10.20
CA ILE A 351 -14.61 -12.78 -9.21
C ILE A 351 -14.46 -14.11 -9.96
N LEU A 352 -13.30 -14.75 -9.81
CA LEU A 352 -12.99 -16.02 -10.48
C LEU A 352 -13.58 -17.24 -9.78
N ILE A 353 -13.74 -17.15 -8.46
CA ILE A 353 -14.30 -18.22 -7.63
C ILE A 353 -15.26 -17.54 -6.66
N SER A 354 -16.55 -17.80 -6.83
CA SER A 354 -17.61 -17.26 -5.99
C SER A 354 -17.94 -18.20 -4.83
N LYS A 355 -18.74 -17.70 -3.88
CA LYS A 355 -19.28 -18.52 -2.79
C LYS A 355 -20.13 -19.69 -3.32
N ALA A 356 -20.96 -19.44 -4.34
CA ALA A 356 -21.81 -20.47 -4.93
C ALA A 356 -20.99 -21.58 -5.57
N ASP A 357 -19.86 -21.24 -6.18
CA ASP A 357 -18.95 -22.22 -6.77
C ASP A 357 -18.41 -23.19 -5.71
N ILE A 358 -17.98 -22.66 -4.55
CA ILE A 358 -17.47 -23.46 -3.43
C ILE A 358 -18.58 -24.29 -2.77
N GLU A 359 -19.78 -23.72 -2.57
CA GLU A 359 -20.90 -24.43 -1.93
C GLU A 359 -21.41 -25.60 -2.78
N ASN A 360 -21.26 -25.53 -4.11
CA ASN A 360 -21.63 -26.60 -5.03
C ASN A 360 -20.57 -27.70 -5.16
N MET A 361 -19.39 -27.53 -4.58
CA MET A 361 -18.34 -28.56 -4.60
C MET A 361 -18.76 -29.74 -3.75
N ALA A 362 -18.38 -30.94 -4.20
CA ALA A 362 -18.47 -32.12 -3.36
C ALA A 362 -17.66 -31.90 -2.06
N ALA A 363 -18.19 -32.39 -0.93
CA ALA A 363 -17.47 -32.30 0.33
C ALA A 363 -16.08 -32.96 0.19
N PRO A 364 -15.02 -32.34 0.73
CA PRO A 364 -13.68 -32.90 0.62
C PRO A 364 -13.66 -34.29 1.23
N SER A 365 -13.11 -35.25 0.47
CA SER A 365 -12.99 -36.68 0.83
C SER A 365 -12.03 -36.93 1.97
#